data_AF-A0A0M3QMB2-F1
#
_entry.id   AF-A0A0M3QMB2-F1
#
_cell.length_a   1.000
_cell.length_b   1.000
_cell.length_c   1.000
_cell.angle_alpha   90.00
_cell.angle_beta   90.00
_cell.angle_gamma   90.00
#
_symmetry.space_group_name_H-M   'P 1'
#
loop_
_entity.id
_entity.type
_entity.pdbx_description
1 polymer ?
#
loop_
_entity_poly.entity_id
_entity_poly.type
_entity_poly.pdbx_seq_one_letter_code
_entity_poly.pdbx_strand_id
1 'polypeptide(L)'
;MSPTRGALVTGAAVTVAAAAVLTVVVWPEGSGSHPSRDAASPSGTSASAAAPSPSRSYPLSSAPSTIPAVREHTAARGPGWQPGEESTVVIAKGSEVLADEAQLLARELNIHYRGAEEAREGDVELALGAKDQGPAESYTLTVRDRKVRITGPDESGVFYGTRTLKQSLKADKTVPEGVVNDRPDRPQRGLNLDIARKHYSAEWIEDRIREMGDLKLNQLGLHFSDDQAFRIESKTHPEVVSDEALTQDEVRRIVGLANSLHIEVVPEIDSPGHLGAVLRAHPDLQLRNTQGRESRGSIDISKPGAAKLIDELLDEYTDLFPGKFWHLGADEYQALMVRDPAASYPQLQRAAEQKHGSGATIEDLATGWLNDRAAVVEPKGRTAKAWNDGLFRDSKVVADKNIEIEYWTGKEIGARPPQEYLAAGYKMLNLNDEFLYYVLGEPNEFVYPTGKRIYEQWTPMVLRGTEPVAARYSSQILGGRFAVWGDLPNAQTVQQVADGIRMPLVATSQKLWDPRKPELTWDQFQDLAARTGSAG
;
A
#
# COMPACT_ATOMS: atom_id res chain seq x y z
N MET A 1 3.82 -59.22 17.28
CA MET A 1 3.11 -59.37 18.56
C MET A 1 1.91 -58.43 18.55
N SER A 2 0.70 -59.00 18.35
CA SER A 2 -0.60 -58.41 18.73
C SER A 2 -0.85 -58.71 20.23
N PRO A 3 -2.00 -58.33 20.86
CA PRO A 3 -3.19 -57.57 20.40
C PRO A 3 -3.60 -56.44 21.40
N THR A 4 -4.56 -55.54 21.10
CA THR A 4 -6.01 -55.67 21.36
C THR A 4 -6.83 -54.57 20.64
N ARG A 5 -7.82 -54.95 19.79
CA ARG A 5 -9.31 -54.83 19.91
C ARG A 5 -9.82 -53.37 20.06
N GLY A 6 -10.66 -52.78 19.21
CA GLY A 6 -11.94 -53.17 18.54
C GLY A 6 -12.93 -52.00 18.82
N ALA A 7 -13.88 -51.52 18.00
CA ALA A 7 -14.69 -52.13 16.95
C ALA A 7 -15.28 -51.06 15.98
N LEU A 8 -15.63 -51.53 14.77
CA LEU A 8 -16.47 -50.88 13.76
C LEU A 8 -17.95 -50.89 14.16
N VAL A 9 -18.72 -49.90 13.71
CA VAL A 9 -20.15 -50.06 13.39
C VAL A 9 -20.45 -49.44 12.01
N THR A 10 -21.03 -50.30 11.17
CA THR A 10 -21.55 -50.15 9.81
C THR A 10 -22.78 -49.24 9.70
N GLY A 11 -22.95 -48.63 8.53
CA GLY A 11 -24.09 -47.77 8.20
C GLY A 11 -25.37 -48.48 7.75
N ALA A 12 -26.39 -47.68 7.43
CA ALA A 12 -27.49 -48.00 6.53
C ALA A 12 -28.16 -46.70 6.05
N ALA A 13 -28.45 -46.66 4.75
CA ALA A 13 -29.18 -45.61 4.04
C ALA A 13 -30.65 -46.05 3.81
N VAL A 14 -31.41 -45.15 3.13
CA VAL A 14 -32.73 -45.37 2.47
C VAL A 14 -33.92 -45.12 3.43
N THR A 15 -34.94 -44.29 3.18
CA THR A 15 -35.75 -44.10 1.95
C THR A 15 -36.59 -42.81 2.02
N VAL A 16 -36.84 -42.22 0.84
CA VAL A 16 -37.85 -41.19 0.54
C VAL A 16 -39.24 -41.83 0.43
N ALA A 17 -40.29 -41.17 0.92
CA ALA A 17 -41.67 -41.47 0.54
C ALA A 17 -42.48 -40.18 0.32
N ALA A 18 -42.88 -39.97 -0.93
CA ALA A 18 -43.85 -38.99 -1.36
C ALA A 18 -45.27 -39.53 -1.16
N ALA A 19 -46.24 -38.68 -0.83
CA ALA A 19 -47.65 -38.99 -0.92
C ALA A 19 -48.38 -37.82 -1.61
N ALA A 20 -49.05 -38.16 -2.70
CA ALA A 20 -49.81 -37.28 -3.59
C ALA A 20 -51.31 -37.47 -3.36
N VAL A 21 -52.03 -36.34 -3.42
CA VAL A 21 -53.39 -36.11 -4.00
C VAL A 21 -54.58 -36.92 -3.46
N LEU A 22 -55.63 -36.21 -3.03
CA LEU A 22 -56.99 -36.38 -3.56
C LEU A 22 -57.93 -35.23 -3.16
N THR A 23 -58.30 -34.44 -4.16
CA THR A 23 -59.46 -33.55 -4.22
C THR A 23 -60.76 -34.36 -4.20
N VAL A 24 -61.73 -33.93 -3.42
CA VAL A 24 -63.12 -34.39 -3.53
C VAL A 24 -64.02 -33.17 -3.72
N VAL A 25 -64.59 -33.09 -4.92
CA VAL A 25 -65.71 -32.22 -5.30
C VAL A 25 -66.99 -33.02 -5.04
N VAL A 26 -67.94 -32.44 -4.32
CA VAL A 26 -69.34 -32.91 -4.30
C VAL A 26 -70.26 -31.69 -4.25
N TRP A 27 -71.05 -31.51 -5.31
CA TRP A 27 -72.36 -30.84 -5.26
C TRP A 27 -73.44 -31.93 -5.08
N PRO A 28 -74.60 -31.57 -4.51
CA PRO A 28 -75.78 -31.56 -5.36
C PRO A 28 -76.77 -30.40 -5.13
N GLU A 29 -77.39 -30.09 -6.27
CA GLU A 29 -78.67 -29.48 -6.62
C GLU A 29 -79.73 -29.19 -5.54
N GLY A 30 -80.39 -28.05 -5.71
CA GLY A 30 -81.70 -27.73 -5.15
C GLY A 30 -82.42 -26.69 -6.02
N SER A 31 -83.40 -27.16 -6.79
CA SER A 31 -84.29 -26.41 -7.68
C SER A 31 -85.28 -25.52 -6.92
N GLY A 32 -85.56 -24.31 -7.43
CA GLY A 32 -86.65 -23.46 -6.93
C GLY A 32 -86.90 -22.21 -7.80
N SER A 33 -88.09 -22.19 -8.42
CA SER A 33 -88.70 -21.20 -9.32
C SER A 33 -88.67 -19.71 -8.94
N HIS A 34 -88.60 -18.86 -9.97
CA HIS A 34 -88.86 -17.41 -10.02
C HIS A 34 -90.23 -16.98 -9.42
N PRO A 35 -90.41 -15.73 -8.96
CA PRO A 35 -90.73 -14.62 -9.87
C PRO A 35 -90.01 -13.28 -9.59
N SER A 36 -89.91 -12.52 -10.67
CA SER A 36 -89.45 -11.16 -10.86
C SER A 36 -90.06 -10.13 -9.88
N ARG A 37 -89.19 -9.26 -9.35
CA ARG A 37 -89.56 -7.91 -8.88
C ARG A 37 -88.44 -6.93 -9.23
N ASP A 38 -88.79 -5.96 -10.06
CA ASP A 38 -88.05 -4.74 -10.29
C ASP A 38 -87.89 -3.97 -8.97
N ALA A 39 -86.64 -3.68 -8.61
CA ALA A 39 -86.31 -2.67 -7.62
C ALA A 39 -85.02 -1.95 -8.05
N ALA A 40 -85.16 -0.66 -8.31
CA ALA A 40 -84.08 0.21 -8.72
C ALA A 40 -83.32 0.80 -7.52
N SER A 41 -82.00 0.95 -7.72
CA SER A 41 -81.01 1.83 -7.03
C SER A 41 -80.29 1.26 -5.79
N PRO A 42 -79.04 1.67 -5.43
CA PRO A 42 -78.09 2.58 -6.09
C PRO A 42 -76.61 2.06 -6.19
N SER A 43 -75.80 2.79 -6.97
CA SER A 43 -74.34 3.01 -6.85
C SER A 43 -73.41 1.93 -6.25
N GLY A 44 -72.48 1.44 -7.09
CA GLY A 44 -71.24 0.82 -6.67
C GLY A 44 -70.24 0.76 -7.82
N THR A 45 -69.49 1.84 -8.02
CA THR A 45 -68.28 1.80 -8.86
C THR A 45 -67.28 0.86 -8.20
N SER A 46 -67.18 -0.37 -8.71
CA SER A 46 -66.08 -1.26 -8.41
C SER A 46 -64.81 -0.63 -9.00
N ALA A 47 -64.02 0.01 -8.15
CA ALA A 47 -62.64 0.33 -8.49
C ALA A 47 -61.95 -1.01 -8.78
N SER A 48 -61.67 -1.26 -10.05
CA SER A 48 -60.77 -2.34 -10.47
C SER A 48 -59.46 -2.14 -9.73
N ALA A 49 -59.17 -3.00 -8.75
CA ALA A 49 -57.87 -3.05 -8.12
C ALA A 49 -56.84 -3.24 -9.25
N ALA A 50 -55.99 -2.23 -9.43
CA ALA A 50 -54.90 -2.32 -10.39
C ALA A 50 -54.10 -3.58 -10.06
N ALA A 51 -53.94 -4.47 -11.04
CA ALA A 51 -53.07 -5.62 -10.91
C ALA A 51 -51.69 -5.12 -10.47
N PRO A 52 -51.02 -5.74 -9.47
CA PRO A 52 -49.71 -5.30 -9.05
C PRO A 52 -48.79 -5.33 -10.27
N SER A 53 -48.23 -4.17 -10.61
CA SER A 53 -47.20 -4.07 -11.64
C SER A 53 -46.12 -5.10 -11.34
N PRO A 54 -45.62 -5.86 -12.34
CA PRO A 54 -44.58 -6.85 -12.09
C PRO A 54 -43.41 -6.16 -11.38
N SER A 55 -43.06 -6.66 -10.19
CA SER A 55 -41.88 -6.18 -9.48
C SER A 55 -40.68 -6.36 -10.41
N ARG A 56 -39.89 -5.30 -10.61
CA ARG A 56 -38.66 -5.40 -11.41
C ARG A 56 -37.79 -6.50 -10.81
N SER A 57 -37.54 -7.54 -11.59
CA SER A 57 -36.65 -8.63 -11.21
C SER A 57 -35.22 -8.25 -11.59
N TYR A 58 -34.33 -8.14 -10.59
CA TYR A 58 -32.91 -7.90 -10.81
C TYR A 58 -32.12 -9.22 -10.77
N PRO A 59 -31.11 -9.41 -11.63
CA PRO A 59 -30.18 -10.53 -11.51
C PRO A 59 -29.41 -10.43 -10.19
N LEU A 60 -28.82 -11.55 -9.78
CA LEU A 60 -27.87 -11.54 -8.66
C LEU A 60 -26.63 -10.77 -9.13
N SER A 61 -26.16 -9.82 -8.31
CA SER A 61 -25.00 -8.99 -8.64
C SER A 61 -23.69 -9.79 -8.69
N SER A 62 -22.70 -9.24 -9.39
CA SER A 62 -21.29 -9.63 -9.31
C SER A 62 -20.52 -8.62 -8.47
N ALA A 63 -19.30 -8.97 -8.09
CA ALA A 63 -18.38 -8.04 -7.42
C ALA A 63 -18.14 -6.79 -8.29
N PRO A 64 -17.93 -5.60 -7.68
CA PRO A 64 -17.58 -4.39 -8.42
C PRO A 64 -16.25 -4.53 -9.15
N SER A 65 -16.16 -3.96 -10.35
CA SER A 65 -14.91 -3.90 -11.13
C SER A 65 -13.93 -2.89 -10.53
N THR A 66 -12.93 -3.35 -9.78
CA THR A 66 -11.93 -2.49 -9.13
C THR A 66 -10.51 -3.07 -9.20
N ILE A 67 -9.52 -2.20 -9.09
CA ILE A 67 -8.12 -2.54 -8.83
C ILE A 67 -7.62 -1.72 -7.62
N PRO A 68 -7.22 -2.36 -6.51
CA PRO A 68 -7.27 -3.81 -6.28
C PRO A 68 -8.68 -4.40 -6.32
N ALA A 69 -8.76 -5.68 -6.69
CA ALA A 69 -9.97 -6.47 -6.60
C ALA A 69 -10.42 -6.59 -5.13
N VAL A 70 -11.73 -6.45 -4.89
CA VAL A 70 -12.30 -6.59 -3.55
C VAL A 70 -12.13 -8.02 -3.02
N ARG A 71 -11.84 -8.15 -1.73
CA ARG A 71 -11.58 -9.45 -1.11
C ARG A 71 -12.82 -10.35 -1.05
N GLU A 72 -13.96 -9.77 -0.69
CA GLU A 72 -15.23 -10.48 -0.53
C GLU A 72 -16.40 -9.61 -1.02
N HIS A 73 -17.35 -10.24 -1.72
CA HIS A 73 -18.62 -9.63 -2.12
C HIS A 73 -19.76 -10.60 -1.85
N THR A 74 -20.71 -10.17 -1.01
CA THR A 74 -21.98 -10.85 -0.80
C THR A 74 -22.99 -10.28 -1.77
N ALA A 75 -23.27 -11.03 -2.83
CA ALA A 75 -24.18 -10.62 -3.88
C ALA A 75 -25.63 -10.48 -3.40
N ALA A 76 -26.34 -9.52 -3.98
CA ALA A 76 -27.75 -9.28 -3.75
C ALA A 76 -28.46 -8.94 -5.07
N ARG A 77 -29.80 -8.98 -5.05
CA ARG A 77 -30.62 -8.55 -6.18
C ARG A 77 -31.09 -7.14 -5.92
N GLY A 78 -30.85 -6.24 -6.85
CA GLY A 78 -31.38 -4.89 -6.80
C GLY A 78 -30.83 -4.00 -7.90
N PRO A 79 -31.29 -2.75 -7.98
CA PRO A 79 -30.89 -1.81 -9.02
C PRO A 79 -29.42 -1.38 -8.94
N GLY A 80 -28.71 -1.68 -7.85
CA GLY A 80 -27.40 -1.10 -7.58
C GLY A 80 -27.50 0.39 -7.26
N TRP A 81 -26.40 1.10 -7.46
CA TRP A 81 -26.31 2.54 -7.26
C TRP A 81 -25.59 3.25 -8.39
N GLN A 82 -26.07 4.43 -8.73
CA GLN A 82 -25.39 5.41 -9.59
C GLN A 82 -25.85 6.80 -9.13
N PRO A 83 -25.02 7.85 -9.27
CA PRO A 83 -25.42 9.19 -8.86
C PRO A 83 -26.60 9.69 -9.72
N GLY A 84 -27.61 10.26 -9.06
CA GLY A 84 -28.70 11.03 -9.67
C GLY A 84 -28.51 12.54 -9.46
N GLU A 85 -29.41 13.36 -10.02
CA GLU A 85 -29.35 14.83 -9.92
C GLU A 85 -29.37 15.34 -8.47
N GLU A 86 -30.08 14.62 -7.60
CA GLU A 86 -30.26 14.94 -6.18
C GLU A 86 -29.35 14.14 -5.25
N SER A 87 -28.46 13.29 -5.79
CA SER A 87 -27.54 12.50 -4.97
C SER A 87 -26.60 13.40 -4.19
N THR A 88 -26.37 13.06 -2.92
CA THR A 88 -25.39 13.76 -2.09
C THR A 88 -24.46 12.79 -1.37
N VAL A 89 -23.30 13.30 -0.95
CA VAL A 89 -22.48 12.65 0.07
C VAL A 89 -22.86 13.24 1.42
N VAL A 90 -23.11 12.38 2.40
CA VAL A 90 -23.36 12.74 3.79
C VAL A 90 -22.45 11.95 4.71
N ILE A 91 -22.27 12.44 5.93
CA ILE A 91 -21.57 11.70 6.99
C ILE A 91 -22.55 11.32 8.10
N ALA A 92 -22.39 10.12 8.66
CA ALA A 92 -23.16 9.71 9.81
C ALA A 92 -22.78 10.54 11.04
N LYS A 93 -23.76 10.79 11.92
CA LYS A 93 -23.55 11.49 13.19
C LYS A 93 -22.46 10.79 14.02
N GLY A 94 -21.53 11.56 14.57
CA GLY A 94 -20.37 11.04 15.32
C GLY A 94 -19.20 10.61 14.44
N SER A 95 -19.27 10.85 13.13
CA SER A 95 -18.20 10.61 12.16
C SER A 95 -17.74 11.90 11.47
N GLU A 96 -17.84 13.04 12.17
CA GLU A 96 -17.56 14.38 11.63
C GLU A 96 -16.12 14.56 11.14
N VAL A 97 -15.19 13.73 11.62
CA VAL A 97 -13.80 13.69 11.15
C VAL A 97 -13.69 13.30 9.67
N LEU A 98 -14.67 12.56 9.12
CA LEU A 98 -14.71 12.13 7.72
C LEU A 98 -15.13 13.24 6.73
N ALA A 99 -15.19 14.50 7.17
CA ALA A 99 -15.66 15.60 6.35
C ALA A 99 -14.77 15.80 5.10
N ASP A 100 -13.47 15.60 5.22
CA ASP A 100 -12.53 15.78 4.12
C ASP A 100 -12.69 14.66 3.08
N GLU A 101 -12.86 13.40 3.49
CA GLU A 101 -13.21 12.28 2.60
C GLU A 101 -14.54 12.51 1.89
N ALA A 102 -15.55 13.00 2.62
CA ALA A 102 -16.87 13.26 2.06
C ALA A 102 -16.83 14.36 1.00
N GLN A 103 -16.11 15.44 1.27
CA GLN A 103 -15.91 16.54 0.33
C GLN A 103 -15.09 16.11 -0.89
N LEU A 104 -14.03 15.31 -0.69
CA LEU A 104 -13.23 14.77 -1.78
C LEU A 104 -14.11 13.91 -2.70
N LEU A 105 -14.85 12.95 -2.13
CA LEU A 105 -15.72 12.08 -2.90
C LEU A 105 -16.81 12.87 -3.64
N ALA A 106 -17.45 13.85 -2.99
CA ALA A 106 -18.44 14.71 -3.61
C ALA A 106 -17.89 15.45 -4.83
N ARG A 107 -16.67 16.01 -4.72
CA ARG A 107 -15.97 16.66 -5.86
C ARG A 107 -15.68 15.67 -6.98
N GLU A 108 -15.19 14.48 -6.68
CA GLU A 108 -14.84 13.47 -7.68
C GLU A 108 -16.06 12.89 -8.41
N LEU A 109 -17.20 12.79 -7.72
CA LEU A 109 -18.46 12.35 -8.29
C LEU A 109 -19.27 13.48 -8.93
N ASN A 110 -18.83 14.74 -8.77
CA ASN A 110 -19.56 15.94 -9.17
C ASN A 110 -20.99 15.99 -8.60
N ILE A 111 -21.12 15.74 -7.29
CA ILE A 111 -22.37 15.84 -6.52
C ILE A 111 -22.16 16.70 -5.26
N HIS A 112 -23.23 17.02 -4.53
CA HIS A 112 -23.13 17.89 -3.36
C HIS A 112 -22.73 17.12 -2.09
N TYR A 113 -21.92 17.74 -1.23
CA TYR A 113 -21.71 17.33 0.15
C TYR A 113 -22.67 18.09 1.05
N ARG A 114 -23.41 17.37 1.92
CA ARG A 114 -24.50 17.95 2.73
C ARG A 114 -24.23 17.96 4.24
N GLY A 115 -23.03 17.57 4.68
CA GLY A 115 -22.69 17.55 6.10
C GLY A 115 -23.15 16.29 6.83
N ALA A 116 -23.20 16.40 8.16
CA ALA A 116 -23.63 15.33 9.07
C ALA A 116 -25.16 15.26 9.14
N GLU A 117 -25.76 14.45 8.28
CA GLU A 117 -27.20 14.35 8.10
C GLU A 117 -27.66 12.90 7.86
N GLU A 118 -28.96 12.64 8.01
CA GLU A 118 -29.54 11.34 7.68
C GLU A 118 -29.50 11.09 6.16
N ALA A 119 -28.98 9.93 5.77
CA ALA A 119 -28.85 9.54 4.37
C ALA A 119 -30.19 9.07 3.77
N ARG A 120 -30.59 9.67 2.64
CA ARG A 120 -31.80 9.30 1.88
C ARG A 120 -31.48 8.37 0.71
N GLU A 121 -32.52 7.89 0.02
CA GLU A 121 -32.35 7.20 -1.27
C GLU A 121 -31.55 8.11 -2.22
N GLY A 122 -30.57 7.53 -2.92
CA GLY A 122 -29.67 8.26 -3.82
C GLY A 122 -28.37 8.74 -3.17
N ASP A 123 -28.25 8.75 -1.85
CA ASP A 123 -27.06 9.25 -1.17
C ASP A 123 -25.94 8.20 -1.01
N VAL A 124 -24.73 8.71 -0.80
CA VAL A 124 -23.58 7.99 -0.24
C VAL A 124 -23.36 8.47 1.19
N GLU A 125 -23.41 7.56 2.15
CA GLU A 125 -23.15 7.84 3.56
C GLU A 125 -21.79 7.28 3.98
N LEU A 126 -20.93 8.15 4.53
CA LEU A 126 -19.67 7.73 5.15
C LEU A 126 -19.82 7.67 6.67
N ALA A 127 -19.29 6.63 7.30
CA ALA A 127 -19.33 6.51 8.76
C ALA A 127 -18.13 5.77 9.33
N LEU A 128 -17.71 6.17 10.53
CA LEU A 128 -16.81 5.37 11.34
C LEU A 128 -17.61 4.27 12.06
N GLY A 129 -17.12 3.05 11.97
CA GLY A 129 -17.55 1.93 12.81
C GLY A 129 -16.89 1.99 14.19
N ALA A 130 -17.23 1.04 15.07
CA ALA A 130 -16.46 0.89 16.30
C ALA A 130 -15.05 0.38 15.98
N LYS A 131 -14.03 0.87 16.70
CA LYS A 131 -12.60 0.62 16.43
C LYS A 131 -12.20 -0.87 16.46
N ASP A 132 -13.02 -1.73 17.06
CA ASP A 132 -12.83 -3.17 17.19
C ASP A 132 -13.56 -4.00 16.12
N GLN A 133 -14.26 -3.36 15.17
CA GLN A 133 -15.04 -4.04 14.13
C GLN A 133 -14.21 -4.56 12.95
N GLY A 134 -12.91 -4.26 12.88
CA GLY A 134 -12.03 -4.74 11.82
C GLY A 134 -10.58 -4.29 11.99
N PRO A 135 -9.65 -4.88 11.23
CA PRO A 135 -8.26 -4.40 11.18
C PRO A 135 -8.20 -2.99 10.56
N ALA A 136 -7.11 -2.26 10.82
CA ALA A 136 -6.87 -0.97 10.19
C ALA A 136 -7.00 -1.05 8.65
N GLU A 137 -7.43 0.04 8.02
CA GLU A 137 -7.62 0.14 6.56
C GLU A 137 -8.72 -0.76 5.97
N SER A 138 -9.45 -1.52 6.80
CA SER A 138 -10.59 -2.33 6.34
C SER A 138 -11.85 -1.50 6.18
N TYR A 139 -12.75 -1.95 5.30
CA TYR A 139 -14.04 -1.30 5.13
C TYR A 139 -15.14 -2.25 4.71
N THR A 140 -16.36 -1.80 4.94
CA THR A 140 -17.59 -2.37 4.42
C THR A 140 -18.26 -1.36 3.52
N LEU A 141 -18.55 -1.74 2.27
CA LEU A 141 -19.36 -0.96 1.36
C LEU A 141 -20.67 -1.72 1.13
N THR A 142 -21.77 -1.14 1.58
CA THR A 142 -23.12 -1.69 1.41
C THR A 142 -23.86 -0.87 0.37
N VAL A 143 -24.32 -1.53 -0.69
CA VAL A 143 -25.28 -0.97 -1.65
C VAL A 143 -26.62 -1.63 -1.41
N ARG A 144 -27.61 -0.83 -1.01
CA ARG A 144 -28.97 -1.30 -0.81
C ARG A 144 -29.99 -0.26 -1.25
N ASP A 145 -30.99 -0.66 -2.04
CA ASP A 145 -32.15 0.17 -2.38
C ASP A 145 -31.75 1.56 -2.90
N ARG A 146 -30.76 1.62 -3.82
CA ARG A 146 -30.16 2.86 -4.33
C ARG A 146 -29.56 3.78 -3.25
N LYS A 147 -29.08 3.23 -2.15
CA LYS A 147 -28.26 3.95 -1.18
C LYS A 147 -26.92 3.23 -1.01
N VAL A 148 -25.85 4.01 -0.83
CA VAL A 148 -24.54 3.47 -0.44
C VAL A 148 -24.24 3.86 0.99
N ARG A 149 -23.72 2.91 1.76
CA ARG A 149 -23.06 3.19 3.04
C ARG A 149 -21.65 2.61 3.04
N ILE A 150 -20.67 3.42 3.39
CA ILE A 150 -19.26 3.03 3.52
C ILE A 150 -18.86 3.20 4.98
N THR A 151 -18.40 2.11 5.60
CA THR A 151 -17.96 2.11 7.00
C THR A 151 -16.60 1.47 7.18
N GLY A 152 -15.77 2.01 8.07
CA GLY A 152 -14.47 1.43 8.44
C GLY A 152 -14.13 1.73 9.90
N PRO A 153 -13.15 1.02 10.51
CA PRO A 153 -12.73 1.26 11.89
C PRO A 153 -11.89 2.54 12.04
N ASP A 154 -11.38 3.07 10.93
CA ASP A 154 -10.56 4.27 10.81
C ASP A 154 -10.90 5.05 9.52
N GLU A 155 -10.36 6.27 9.41
CA GLU A 155 -10.57 7.17 8.27
C GLU A 155 -10.02 6.58 6.96
N SER A 156 -8.86 5.92 7.01
CA SER A 156 -8.22 5.30 5.85
C SER A 156 -9.05 4.15 5.27
N GLY A 157 -9.68 3.32 6.10
CA GLY A 157 -10.61 2.30 5.66
C GLY A 157 -11.79 2.91 4.89
N VAL A 158 -12.44 3.94 5.46
CA VAL A 158 -13.52 4.64 4.79
C VAL A 158 -13.06 5.25 3.47
N PHE A 159 -11.91 5.92 3.45
CA PHE A 159 -11.29 6.46 2.24
C PHE A 159 -11.12 5.38 1.16
N TYR A 160 -10.58 4.20 1.49
CA TYR A 160 -10.44 3.11 0.53
C TYR A 160 -11.76 2.56 0.02
N GLY A 161 -12.81 2.56 0.85
CA GLY A 161 -14.16 2.28 0.39
C GLY A 161 -14.65 3.28 -0.66
N THR A 162 -14.31 4.56 -0.51
CA THR A 162 -14.63 5.58 -1.53
C THR A 162 -13.90 5.32 -2.85
N ARG A 163 -12.66 4.81 -2.81
CA ARG A 163 -11.91 4.44 -4.02
C ARG A 163 -12.59 3.31 -4.78
N THR A 164 -13.08 2.30 -4.06
CA THR A 164 -13.84 1.18 -4.65
C THR A 164 -15.13 1.66 -5.32
N LEU A 165 -15.89 2.54 -4.66
CA LEU A 165 -17.08 3.16 -5.25
C LEU A 165 -16.74 3.93 -6.53
N LYS A 166 -15.74 4.82 -6.48
CA LYS A 166 -15.28 5.64 -7.61
C LYS A 166 -14.86 4.77 -8.80
N GLN A 167 -14.07 3.73 -8.57
CA GLN A 167 -13.61 2.85 -9.63
C GLN A 167 -14.76 2.04 -10.25
N SER A 168 -15.67 1.49 -9.44
CA SER A 168 -16.84 0.76 -9.94
C SER A 168 -17.68 1.64 -10.86
N LEU A 169 -17.92 2.90 -10.48
CA LEU A 169 -18.65 3.87 -11.32
C LEU A 169 -17.87 4.21 -12.60
N LYS A 170 -16.56 4.37 -12.52
CA LYS A 170 -15.75 4.69 -13.71
C LYS A 170 -15.80 3.54 -14.72
N ALA A 171 -15.65 2.31 -14.23
CA ALA A 171 -15.57 1.10 -15.04
C ALA A 171 -16.91 0.62 -15.59
N ASP A 172 -17.98 0.63 -14.77
CA ASP A 172 -19.25 -0.02 -15.07
C ASP A 172 -20.45 0.94 -15.03
N LYS A 173 -20.23 2.23 -14.72
CA LYS A 173 -21.27 3.28 -14.54
C LYS A 173 -22.25 3.04 -13.39
N THR A 174 -22.04 1.97 -12.62
CA THR A 174 -22.86 1.61 -11.46
C THR A 174 -22.01 0.93 -10.40
N VAL A 175 -22.51 0.92 -9.16
CA VAL A 175 -22.03 0.09 -8.06
C VAL A 175 -23.05 -1.04 -7.85
N PRO A 176 -22.67 -2.32 -7.99
CA PRO A 176 -23.60 -3.43 -7.86
C PRO A 176 -24.25 -3.52 -6.47
N GLU A 177 -25.49 -4.00 -6.41
CA GLU A 177 -26.18 -4.31 -5.16
C GLU A 177 -25.38 -5.31 -4.31
N GLY A 178 -25.43 -5.19 -2.98
CA GLY A 178 -24.82 -6.17 -2.07
C GLY A 178 -23.87 -5.55 -1.05
N VAL A 179 -22.98 -6.39 -0.50
CA VAL A 179 -22.04 -5.97 0.54
C VAL A 179 -20.64 -6.40 0.15
N VAL A 180 -19.71 -5.43 0.11
CA VAL A 180 -18.27 -5.66 0.01
C VAL A 180 -17.68 -5.59 1.40
N ASN A 181 -16.90 -6.61 1.78
CA ASN A 181 -16.02 -6.57 2.94
C ASN A 181 -14.58 -6.67 2.41
N ASP A 182 -13.76 -5.65 2.67
CA ASP A 182 -12.47 -5.55 2.02
C ASP A 182 -11.40 -5.00 2.96
N ARG A 183 -10.16 -5.41 2.72
CA ARG A 183 -8.98 -5.07 3.53
C ARG A 183 -7.70 -5.43 2.79
N PRO A 184 -6.58 -4.74 3.06
CA PRO A 184 -5.30 -5.15 2.52
C PRO A 184 -4.81 -6.48 3.13
N ASP A 185 -4.03 -7.24 2.36
CA ASP A 185 -3.21 -8.35 2.89
C ASP A 185 -1.97 -7.83 3.63
N ARG A 186 -1.33 -6.78 3.09
CA ARG A 186 -0.09 -6.21 3.62
C ARG A 186 -0.28 -4.78 4.14
N PRO A 187 0.20 -4.46 5.35
CA PRO A 187 0.03 -3.13 5.94
C PRO A 187 0.90 -2.04 5.30
N GLN A 188 2.01 -2.37 4.62
CA GLN A 188 2.89 -1.38 3.98
C GLN A 188 2.96 -1.60 2.47
N ARG A 189 2.47 -0.64 1.68
CA ARG A 189 2.27 -0.79 0.23
C ARG A 189 2.62 0.50 -0.47
N GLY A 190 3.58 0.50 -1.38
CA GLY A 190 4.07 1.79 -1.87
C GLY A 190 4.85 1.85 -3.16
N LEU A 191 5.35 3.05 -3.38
CA LEU A 191 6.30 3.46 -4.41
C LEU A 191 7.55 3.98 -3.70
N ASN A 192 8.74 3.65 -4.18
CA ASN A 192 10.00 4.27 -3.79
C ASN A 192 10.50 5.11 -4.97
N LEU A 193 10.81 6.39 -4.74
CA LEU A 193 11.19 7.33 -5.79
C LEU A 193 12.55 7.96 -5.47
N ASP A 194 13.52 7.69 -6.33
CA ASP A 194 14.81 8.38 -6.36
C ASP A 194 14.66 9.75 -7.01
N ILE A 195 14.56 10.79 -6.17
CA ILE A 195 14.62 12.17 -6.64
C ILE A 195 16.05 12.72 -6.61
N ALA A 196 16.97 12.08 -5.86
CA ALA A 196 18.37 12.46 -5.74
C ALA A 196 19.06 12.48 -7.11
N ARG A 197 19.01 11.36 -7.83
CA ARG A 197 19.70 11.21 -9.12
C ARG A 197 18.93 11.86 -10.27
N LYS A 198 17.60 11.81 -10.24
CA LYS A 198 16.72 12.45 -11.22
C LYS A 198 15.76 13.43 -10.55
N HIS A 199 15.83 14.69 -10.96
CA HIS A 199 14.89 15.70 -10.48
C HIS A 199 13.46 15.47 -11.05
N TYR A 200 12.47 15.58 -10.17
CA TYR A 200 11.04 15.58 -10.48
C TYR A 200 10.41 16.82 -9.83
N SER A 201 9.50 17.50 -10.53
CA SER A 201 8.79 18.63 -9.94
C SER A 201 7.82 18.17 -8.84
N ALA A 202 7.48 19.08 -7.92
CA ALA A 202 6.47 18.80 -6.89
C ALA A 202 5.14 18.34 -7.51
N GLU A 203 4.69 19.00 -8.58
CA GLU A 203 3.46 18.66 -9.31
C GLU A 203 3.49 17.21 -9.83
N TRP A 204 4.63 16.77 -10.38
CA TRP A 204 4.77 15.40 -10.87
C TRP A 204 4.66 14.37 -9.74
N ILE A 205 5.29 14.66 -8.58
CA ILE A 205 5.22 13.80 -7.39
C ILE A 205 3.79 13.76 -6.86
N GLU A 206 3.12 14.91 -6.78
CA GLU A 206 1.73 15.02 -6.36
C GLU A 206 0.79 14.20 -7.28
N ASP A 207 1.02 14.18 -8.59
CA ASP A 207 0.26 13.34 -9.52
C ASP A 207 0.44 11.84 -9.21
N ARG A 208 1.66 11.39 -8.90
CA ARG A 208 1.90 10.00 -8.46
C ARG A 208 1.17 9.68 -7.16
N ILE A 209 1.12 10.62 -6.22
CA ILE A 209 0.41 10.45 -4.94
C ILE A 209 -1.11 10.26 -5.18
N ARG A 210 -1.71 11.00 -6.13
CA ARG A 210 -3.13 10.80 -6.49
C ARG A 210 -3.39 9.43 -7.11
N GLU A 211 -2.50 8.97 -7.99
CA GLU A 211 -2.54 7.61 -8.55
C GLU A 211 -2.43 6.54 -7.45
N MET A 212 -1.48 6.71 -6.52
CA MET A 212 -1.30 5.82 -5.37
C MET A 212 -2.56 5.73 -4.50
N GLY A 213 -3.23 6.86 -4.26
CA GLY A 213 -4.46 6.91 -3.47
C GLY A 213 -5.59 6.11 -4.12
N ASP A 214 -5.78 6.22 -5.43
CA ASP A 214 -6.74 5.41 -6.16
C ASP A 214 -6.37 3.92 -6.17
N LEU A 215 -5.07 3.60 -6.12
CA LEU A 215 -4.55 2.23 -6.02
C LEU A 215 -4.48 1.69 -4.58
N LYS A 216 -4.96 2.42 -3.59
CA LYS A 216 -4.90 2.03 -2.17
C LYS A 216 -3.48 1.71 -1.66
N LEU A 217 -2.48 2.35 -2.26
CA LEU A 217 -1.10 2.36 -1.75
C LEU A 217 -1.01 3.42 -0.66
N ASN A 218 -0.19 3.17 0.36
CA ASN A 218 -0.14 3.99 1.58
C ASN A 218 1.26 4.48 1.97
N GLN A 219 2.29 4.22 1.15
CA GLN A 219 3.64 4.70 1.41
C GLN A 219 4.33 5.22 0.16
N LEU A 220 4.92 6.41 0.25
CA LEU A 220 5.88 6.95 -0.73
C LEU A 220 7.26 7.02 -0.06
N GLY A 221 8.16 6.11 -0.42
CA GLY A 221 9.57 6.26 -0.09
C GLY A 221 10.20 7.36 -0.96
N LEU A 222 10.85 8.33 -0.33
CA LEU A 222 11.42 9.49 -1.01
C LEU A 222 12.92 9.56 -0.75
N HIS A 223 13.68 9.03 -1.71
CA HIS A 223 15.14 9.03 -1.69
C HIS A 223 15.65 10.35 -2.28
N PHE A 224 16.01 11.29 -1.41
CA PHE A 224 16.34 12.67 -1.80
C PHE A 224 17.80 13.06 -1.61
N SER A 225 18.61 12.16 -1.04
CA SER A 225 20.03 12.37 -0.76
C SER A 225 20.85 11.20 -1.31
N ASP A 226 21.76 11.49 -2.24
CA ASP A 226 22.73 10.53 -2.78
C ASP A 226 24.05 11.24 -3.14
N ASP A 227 24.99 10.51 -3.74
CA ASP A 227 26.20 11.00 -4.38
C ASP A 227 25.96 12.13 -5.37
N GLN A 228 24.90 12.01 -6.17
CA GLN A 228 24.62 12.90 -7.28
C GLN A 228 24.11 14.25 -6.79
N ALA A 229 23.13 14.26 -5.88
CA ALA A 229 22.52 15.49 -5.39
C ALA A 229 21.81 15.31 -4.04
N PHE A 230 21.57 16.44 -3.39
CA PHE A 230 20.73 16.58 -2.21
C PHE A 230 19.56 17.50 -2.58
N ARG A 231 18.36 16.94 -2.71
CA ARG A 231 17.27 17.50 -3.53
C ARG A 231 16.14 18.10 -2.73
N ILE A 232 16.35 18.36 -1.44
CA ILE A 232 15.44 19.15 -0.63
C ILE A 232 16.22 20.29 0.03
N GLU A 233 15.59 21.45 0.11
CA GLU A 233 16.09 22.61 0.83
C GLU A 233 16.34 22.30 2.32
N SER A 234 17.58 22.51 2.75
CA SER A 234 17.97 22.54 4.16
C SER A 234 18.25 23.97 4.60
N LYS A 235 17.68 24.37 5.74
CA LYS A 235 17.94 25.64 6.41
C LYS A 235 19.14 25.57 7.34
N THR A 236 19.41 24.39 7.92
CA THR A 236 20.56 24.19 8.81
C THR A 236 21.86 23.99 8.03
N HIS A 237 21.77 23.34 6.86
CA HIS A 237 22.89 23.03 5.97
C HIS A 237 22.60 23.45 4.51
N PRO A 238 22.39 24.74 4.21
CA PRO A 238 22.12 25.19 2.85
C PRO A 238 23.26 24.88 1.87
N GLU A 239 24.49 24.66 2.36
CA GLU A 239 25.66 24.33 1.55
C GLU A 239 25.62 22.95 0.89
N VAL A 240 24.80 22.01 1.37
CA VAL A 240 24.70 20.66 0.78
C VAL A 240 23.65 20.59 -0.33
N VAL A 241 22.73 21.56 -0.38
CA VAL A 241 21.57 21.58 -1.28
C VAL A 241 22.03 21.78 -2.73
N SER A 242 21.49 20.96 -3.64
CA SER A 242 21.82 21.03 -5.06
C SER A 242 20.95 22.05 -5.81
N ASP A 243 21.43 22.51 -6.98
CA ASP A 243 20.81 23.60 -7.75
C ASP A 243 19.32 23.40 -8.06
N GLU A 244 18.92 22.20 -8.52
CA GLU A 244 17.50 21.85 -8.58
C GLU A 244 17.14 21.05 -7.33
N ALA A 245 16.33 21.61 -6.46
CA ALA A 245 15.85 20.99 -5.24
C ALA A 245 14.42 21.46 -4.96
N LEU A 246 13.67 20.63 -4.26
CA LEU A 246 12.36 21.00 -3.73
C LEU A 246 12.55 21.94 -2.55
N THR A 247 11.79 23.02 -2.52
CA THR A 247 11.66 23.88 -1.34
C THR A 247 10.95 23.14 -0.20
N GLN A 248 11.16 23.56 1.04
CA GLN A 248 10.40 22.97 2.16
C GLN A 248 8.89 23.20 2.03
N ASP A 249 8.46 24.29 1.39
CA ASP A 249 7.05 24.54 1.15
C ASP A 249 6.46 23.60 0.09
N GLU A 250 7.22 23.24 -0.95
CA GLU A 250 6.86 22.15 -1.86
C GLU A 250 6.73 20.83 -1.13
N VAL A 251 7.70 20.49 -0.27
CA VAL A 251 7.65 19.26 0.50
C VAL A 251 6.45 19.24 1.46
N ARG A 252 6.13 20.36 2.13
CA ARG A 252 4.91 20.47 2.96
C ARG A 252 3.64 20.26 2.14
N ARG A 253 3.56 20.74 0.90
CA ARG A 253 2.42 20.48 0.01
C ARG A 253 2.32 19.01 -0.37
N ILE A 254 3.45 18.39 -0.74
CA ILE A 254 3.54 16.95 -1.07
C ILE A 254 3.06 16.11 0.14
N VAL A 255 3.60 16.36 1.32
CA VAL A 255 3.23 15.65 2.56
C VAL A 255 1.77 15.89 2.92
N GLY A 256 1.28 17.13 2.80
CA GLY A 256 -0.12 17.47 3.07
C GLY A 256 -1.10 16.72 2.15
N LEU A 257 -0.79 16.69 0.85
CA LEU A 257 -1.57 15.91 -0.12
C LEU A 257 -1.52 14.41 0.20
N ALA A 258 -0.33 13.86 0.45
CA ALA A 258 -0.17 12.45 0.80
C ALA A 258 -1.01 12.08 2.01
N ASN A 259 -0.93 12.86 3.09
CA ASN A 259 -1.72 12.65 4.30
C ASN A 259 -3.23 12.71 4.03
N SER A 260 -3.70 13.65 3.19
CA SER A 260 -5.13 13.74 2.83
C SER A 260 -5.66 12.52 2.06
N LEU A 261 -4.76 11.70 1.51
CA LEU A 261 -5.05 10.48 0.79
C LEU A 261 -4.57 9.23 1.55
N HIS A 262 -4.29 9.38 2.86
CA HIS A 262 -3.83 8.31 3.75
C HIS A 262 -2.52 7.64 3.29
N ILE A 263 -1.66 8.43 2.64
CA ILE A 263 -0.31 8.02 2.19
C ILE A 263 0.73 8.68 3.08
N GLU A 264 1.62 7.87 3.62
CA GLU A 264 2.76 8.33 4.41
C GLU A 264 4.00 8.51 3.52
N VAL A 265 4.66 9.66 3.64
CA VAL A 265 5.96 9.90 2.99
C VAL A 265 7.08 9.44 3.92
N VAL A 266 7.90 8.49 3.45
CA VAL A 266 9.05 7.93 4.15
C VAL A 266 10.33 8.55 3.57
N PRO A 267 10.90 9.58 4.20
CA PRO A 267 12.12 10.23 3.71
C PRO A 267 13.35 9.35 3.96
N GLU A 268 14.38 9.57 3.13
CA GLU A 268 15.67 8.90 3.27
C GLU A 268 16.84 9.87 3.17
N ILE A 269 17.71 9.81 4.18
CA ILE A 269 19.10 10.25 4.08
C ILE A 269 19.93 8.99 4.22
N ASP A 270 20.54 8.58 3.12
CA ASP A 270 21.36 7.38 3.11
C ASP A 270 22.74 7.67 3.72
N SER A 271 23.06 6.93 4.78
CA SER A 271 24.33 7.05 5.49
C SER A 271 24.73 5.72 6.11
N PRO A 272 26.03 5.37 6.17
CA PRO A 272 27.19 6.23 5.90
C PRO A 272 27.72 6.19 4.44
N GLY A 273 27.07 5.42 3.55
CA GLY A 273 27.28 5.44 2.11
C GLY A 273 26.54 6.59 1.42
N HIS A 274 26.65 6.70 0.09
CA HIS A 274 25.83 7.59 -0.75
C HIS A 274 25.73 9.07 -0.33
N LEU A 275 26.74 9.61 0.36
CA LEU A 275 26.76 11.00 0.83
C LEU A 275 27.54 11.93 -0.08
N GLY A 276 27.84 11.57 -1.34
CA GLY A 276 28.71 12.38 -2.19
C GLY A 276 28.25 13.83 -2.41
N ALA A 277 26.94 14.12 -2.40
CA ALA A 277 26.46 15.50 -2.42
C ALA A 277 26.81 16.28 -1.16
N VAL A 278 26.60 15.66 0.00
CA VAL A 278 26.93 16.22 1.32
C VAL A 278 28.46 16.42 1.47
N LEU A 279 29.25 15.44 1.04
CA LEU A 279 30.71 15.43 1.21
C LEU A 279 31.44 16.42 0.28
N ARG A 280 30.80 16.90 -0.81
CA ARG A 280 31.34 18.01 -1.60
C ARG A 280 31.47 19.30 -0.79
N ALA A 281 30.51 19.55 0.10
CA ALA A 281 30.54 20.69 1.00
C ALA A 281 31.41 20.44 2.26
N HIS A 282 31.55 19.18 2.65
CA HIS A 282 32.30 18.74 3.85
C HIS A 282 33.46 17.77 3.51
N PRO A 283 34.46 18.20 2.70
CA PRO A 283 35.55 17.33 2.25
C PRO A 283 36.47 16.87 3.39
N ASP A 284 36.43 17.56 4.54
CA ASP A 284 37.12 17.17 5.76
C ASP A 284 36.51 15.92 6.41
N LEU A 285 35.24 15.60 6.13
CA LEU A 285 34.56 14.39 6.61
C LEU A 285 34.63 13.21 5.62
N GLN A 286 35.13 13.42 4.41
CA GLN A 286 35.33 12.37 3.40
C GLN A 286 36.25 11.24 3.90
N LEU A 287 35.80 9.99 3.76
CA LEU A 287 36.63 8.82 4.04
C LEU A 287 37.72 8.67 2.97
N ARG A 288 38.95 8.43 3.41
CA ARG A 288 40.10 8.16 2.54
C ARG A 288 40.81 6.89 3.01
N ASN A 289 41.29 6.09 2.06
CA ASN A 289 42.11 4.92 2.37
C ASN A 289 43.55 5.30 2.71
N THR A 290 44.37 4.31 3.07
CA THR A 290 45.79 4.49 3.40
C THR A 290 46.65 5.09 2.28
N GLN A 291 46.16 5.14 1.04
CA GLN A 291 46.83 5.78 -0.10
C GLN A 291 46.32 7.21 -0.36
N GLY A 292 45.44 7.73 0.52
CA GLY A 292 44.82 9.06 0.38
C GLY A 292 43.70 9.14 -0.65
N ARG A 293 43.32 8.02 -1.28
CA ARG A 293 42.22 7.97 -2.25
C ARG A 293 40.88 8.01 -1.54
N GLU A 294 39.96 8.81 -2.06
CA GLU A 294 38.61 8.98 -1.54
C GLU A 294 37.79 7.71 -1.76
N SER A 295 37.04 7.33 -0.73
CA SER A 295 35.99 6.32 -0.84
C SER A 295 34.71 7.02 -1.25
N ARG A 296 34.29 6.86 -2.50
CA ARG A 296 33.14 7.57 -3.07
C ARG A 296 31.90 7.46 -2.16
N GLY A 297 31.24 8.59 -1.91
CA GLY A 297 30.02 8.65 -1.09
C GLY A 297 30.18 8.30 0.38
N SER A 298 31.37 7.89 0.82
CA SER A 298 31.57 7.35 2.16
C SER A 298 32.02 8.43 3.14
N ILE A 299 31.18 8.73 4.13
CA ILE A 299 31.59 9.59 5.25
C ILE A 299 32.54 8.81 6.18
N ASP A 300 33.53 9.49 6.74
CA ASP A 300 34.45 8.90 7.71
C ASP A 300 33.80 8.87 9.11
N ILE A 301 33.13 7.77 9.41
CA ILE A 301 32.42 7.56 10.68
C ILE A 301 33.35 7.47 11.91
N SER A 302 34.68 7.52 11.73
CA SER A 302 35.61 7.68 12.85
C SER A 302 35.78 9.14 13.31
N LYS A 303 35.32 10.11 12.51
CA LYS A 303 35.48 11.53 12.81
C LYS A 303 34.31 12.05 13.66
N PRO A 304 34.58 12.78 14.76
CA PRO A 304 33.52 13.37 15.59
C PRO A 304 32.51 14.25 14.84
N GLY A 305 32.94 14.96 13.79
CA GLY A 305 32.05 15.82 12.99
C GLY A 305 31.06 15.06 12.09
N ALA A 306 31.33 13.79 11.78
CA ALA A 306 30.48 13.00 10.87
C ALA A 306 29.10 12.76 11.46
N ALA A 307 29.05 12.26 12.70
CA ALA A 307 27.80 12.02 13.41
C ALA A 307 26.99 13.31 13.59
N LYS A 308 27.68 14.40 13.96
CA LYS A 308 27.04 15.71 14.19
C LYS A 308 26.32 16.22 12.94
N LEU A 309 26.99 16.20 11.77
CA LEU A 309 26.40 16.69 10.52
C LEU A 309 25.12 15.91 10.15
N ILE A 310 25.17 14.58 10.25
CA ILE A 310 24.01 13.76 9.91
C ILE A 310 22.90 13.93 10.95
N ASP A 311 23.21 14.10 12.24
CA ASP A 311 22.20 14.37 13.28
C ASP A 311 21.50 15.69 13.09
N GLU A 312 22.22 16.76 12.74
CA GLU A 312 21.64 18.08 12.47
C GLU A 312 20.68 18.03 11.27
N LEU A 313 21.05 17.30 10.21
CA LEU A 313 20.15 17.03 9.08
C LEU A 313 18.92 16.20 9.49
N LEU A 314 19.12 15.08 10.18
CA LEU A 314 18.00 14.24 10.67
C LEU A 314 17.05 15.05 11.57
N ASP A 315 17.59 15.92 12.44
CA ASP A 315 16.81 16.77 13.33
C ASP A 315 15.91 17.74 12.55
N GLU A 316 16.46 18.44 11.55
CA GLU A 316 15.68 19.33 10.70
C GLU A 316 14.58 18.60 9.92
N TYR A 317 14.94 17.50 9.26
CA TYR A 317 14.02 16.84 8.33
C TYR A 317 12.94 16.02 9.02
N THR A 318 13.18 15.53 10.24
CA THR A 318 12.13 14.86 11.03
C THR A 318 11.00 15.80 11.46
N ASP A 319 11.21 17.12 11.43
CA ASP A 319 10.15 18.11 11.62
C ASP A 319 9.39 18.39 10.31
N LEU A 320 10.07 18.29 9.16
CA LEU A 320 9.47 18.45 7.83
C LEU A 320 8.61 17.24 7.43
N PHE A 321 9.00 16.04 7.88
CA PHE A 321 8.32 14.78 7.62
C PHE A 321 7.72 14.21 8.92
N PRO A 322 6.45 14.52 9.24
CA PRO A 322 5.81 14.12 10.49
C PRO A 322 5.38 12.64 10.51
N GLY A 323 5.68 11.86 9.47
CA GLY A 323 5.33 10.45 9.34
C GLY A 323 5.95 9.56 10.43
N LYS A 324 5.43 8.34 10.57
CA LYS A 324 5.91 7.35 11.51
C LYS A 324 7.27 6.78 11.11
N PHE A 325 7.60 6.70 9.83
CA PHE A 325 8.81 6.01 9.37
C PHE A 325 9.89 6.97 8.91
N TRP A 326 11.14 6.56 9.11
CA TRP A 326 12.32 7.26 8.60
C TRP A 326 13.32 6.25 8.06
N HIS A 327 13.82 6.44 6.84
CA HIS A 327 14.85 5.57 6.25
C HIS A 327 16.25 6.13 6.50
N LEU A 328 17.11 5.33 7.10
CA LEU A 328 18.50 5.69 7.44
C LEU A 328 19.51 5.25 6.38
N GLY A 329 19.03 4.57 5.33
CA GLY A 329 19.83 3.98 4.26
C GLY A 329 20.68 2.82 4.77
N ALA A 330 21.99 3.03 4.78
CA ALA A 330 23.05 2.13 5.23
C ALA A 330 23.45 1.04 4.24
N ASP A 331 23.01 1.13 2.99
CA ASP A 331 23.52 0.28 1.91
C ASP A 331 24.89 0.76 1.41
N GLU A 332 25.56 -0.17 0.73
CA GLU A 332 26.74 0.06 -0.10
C GLU A 332 27.87 0.92 0.51
N TYR A 333 28.08 0.84 1.83
CA TYR A 333 29.21 1.53 2.46
C TYR A 333 30.53 0.98 1.93
N GLN A 334 31.12 1.70 0.96
CA GLN A 334 32.25 1.24 0.15
C GLN A 334 33.47 0.82 0.96
N ALA A 335 33.61 1.31 2.20
CA ALA A 335 34.66 0.89 3.12
C ALA A 335 34.62 -0.62 3.43
N LEU A 336 33.44 -1.24 3.39
CA LEU A 336 33.21 -2.65 3.64
C LEU A 336 33.17 -3.51 2.36
N MET A 337 33.21 -2.88 1.19
CA MET A 337 33.19 -3.56 -0.12
C MET A 337 34.58 -3.85 -0.69
N VAL A 338 35.64 -3.35 -0.04
CA VAL A 338 37.02 -3.65 -0.42
C VAL A 338 37.46 -5.00 0.13
N ARG A 339 38.47 -5.62 -0.50
CA ARG A 339 38.98 -6.96 -0.11
C ARG A 339 39.47 -7.05 1.33
N ASP A 340 40.10 -6.00 1.85
CA ASP A 340 40.60 -5.92 3.22
C ASP A 340 40.26 -4.55 3.81
N PRO A 341 39.07 -4.41 4.43
CA PRO A 341 38.61 -3.14 5.02
C PRO A 341 39.56 -2.60 6.09
N ALA A 342 40.05 -3.46 6.98
CA ALA A 342 40.90 -3.06 8.11
C ALA A 342 42.28 -2.55 7.63
N ALA A 343 42.88 -3.20 6.63
CA ALA A 343 44.13 -2.72 6.03
C ALA A 343 43.94 -1.44 5.20
N SER A 344 42.77 -1.29 4.55
CA SER A 344 42.47 -0.14 3.71
C SER A 344 42.10 1.11 4.51
N TYR A 345 41.42 0.92 5.65
CA TYR A 345 40.87 1.97 6.51
C TYR A 345 41.19 1.70 7.99
N PRO A 346 42.49 1.69 8.39
CA PRO A 346 42.88 1.38 9.76
C PRO A 346 42.35 2.39 10.79
N GLN A 347 41.98 3.60 10.37
CA GLN A 347 41.30 4.57 11.24
C GLN A 347 39.91 4.10 11.67
N LEU A 348 39.14 3.47 10.77
CA LEU A 348 37.83 2.91 11.09
C LEU A 348 38.00 1.70 12.02
N GLN A 349 38.97 0.83 11.75
CA GLN A 349 39.28 -0.30 12.62
C GLN A 349 39.64 0.15 14.04
N ARG A 350 40.49 1.19 14.19
CA ARG A 350 40.81 1.77 15.51
C ARG A 350 39.58 2.36 16.19
N ALA A 351 38.72 3.06 15.45
CA ALA A 351 37.49 3.63 16.01
C ALA A 351 36.51 2.54 16.47
N ALA A 352 36.40 1.43 15.73
CA ALA A 352 35.63 0.26 16.13
C ALA A 352 36.11 -0.29 17.46
N GLU A 353 37.42 -0.56 17.59
CA GLU A 353 38.01 -1.10 18.81
C GLU A 353 37.89 -0.14 20.01
N GLN A 354 38.01 1.16 19.76
CA GLN A 354 37.84 2.19 20.79
C GLN A 354 36.39 2.26 21.30
N LYS A 355 35.41 2.18 20.40
CA LYS A 355 33.99 2.35 20.74
C LYS A 355 33.36 1.06 21.28
N HIS A 356 33.71 -0.09 20.71
CA HIS A 356 33.06 -1.38 20.96
C HIS A 356 33.97 -2.43 21.60
N GLY A 357 35.22 -2.07 21.91
CA GLY A 357 36.17 -2.91 22.64
C GLY A 357 37.04 -3.78 21.75
N SER A 358 37.95 -4.53 22.40
CA SER A 358 39.00 -5.31 21.71
C SER A 358 38.42 -6.30 20.69
N GLY A 359 39.00 -6.26 19.49
CA GLY A 359 38.60 -7.10 18.35
C GLY A 359 37.24 -6.77 17.76
N ALA A 360 36.68 -5.58 18.02
CA ALA A 360 35.58 -5.06 17.22
C ALA A 360 36.06 -4.74 15.80
N THR A 361 35.16 -4.80 14.84
CA THR A 361 35.43 -4.69 13.40
C THR A 361 34.78 -3.43 12.81
N ILE A 362 35.10 -3.11 11.55
CA ILE A 362 34.43 -1.99 10.87
C ILE A 362 32.92 -2.25 10.72
N GLU A 363 32.47 -3.51 10.61
CA GLU A 363 31.05 -3.88 10.63
C GLU A 363 30.40 -3.52 11.97
N ASP A 364 31.10 -3.70 13.09
CA ASP A 364 30.62 -3.27 14.42
C ASP A 364 30.44 -1.76 14.50
N LEU A 365 31.38 -1.01 13.94
CA LEU A 365 31.32 0.45 13.91
C LEU A 365 30.17 0.95 13.02
N ALA A 366 29.97 0.34 11.84
CA ALA A 366 28.86 0.66 10.95
C ALA A 366 27.50 0.27 11.56
N THR A 367 27.40 -0.87 12.26
CA THR A 367 26.19 -1.24 13.00
C THR A 367 25.91 -0.26 14.13
N GLY A 368 26.96 0.15 14.86
CA GLY A 368 26.86 1.18 15.88
C GLY A 368 26.41 2.54 15.33
N TRP A 369 26.89 2.92 14.14
CA TRP A 369 26.43 4.12 13.43
C TRP A 369 24.92 4.06 13.16
N LEU A 370 24.44 2.96 12.57
CA LEU A 370 23.03 2.78 12.28
C LEU A 370 22.17 2.87 13.56
N ASN A 371 22.57 2.18 14.63
CA ASN A 371 21.87 2.24 15.92
C ASN A 371 21.85 3.66 16.51
N ASP A 372 22.98 4.39 16.43
CA ASP A 372 23.06 5.75 16.95
C ASP A 372 22.18 6.73 16.17
N ARG A 373 21.93 6.50 14.86
CA ARG A 373 21.01 7.33 14.06
C ARG A 373 19.55 6.93 14.26
N ALA A 374 19.27 5.65 14.48
CA ALA A 374 17.95 5.21 14.94
C ALA A 374 17.57 5.91 16.27
N ALA A 375 18.52 6.00 17.20
CA ALA A 375 18.32 6.69 18.49
C ALA A 375 18.07 8.21 18.38
N VAL A 376 18.34 8.83 17.22
CA VAL A 376 18.07 10.26 16.97
C VAL A 376 16.62 10.46 16.54
N VAL A 377 16.10 9.55 15.72
CA VAL A 377 14.74 9.65 15.16
C VAL A 377 13.68 9.01 16.08
N GLU A 378 14.04 8.00 16.87
CA GLU A 378 13.12 7.30 17.76
C GLU A 378 12.42 8.19 18.81
N PRO A 379 13.12 9.09 19.54
CA PRO A 379 12.48 10.00 20.49
C PRO A 379 11.46 10.95 19.85
N LYS A 380 11.54 11.17 18.54
CA LYS A 380 10.57 11.94 17.75
C LYS A 380 9.38 11.11 17.26
N GLY A 381 9.24 9.87 17.75
CA GLY A 381 8.17 8.95 17.42
C GLY A 381 8.37 8.22 16.09
N ARG A 382 9.60 8.20 15.55
CA ARG A 382 9.90 7.54 14.27
C ARG A 382 10.32 6.09 14.48
N THR A 383 9.88 5.19 13.60
CA THR A 383 10.40 3.84 13.44
C THR A 383 11.43 3.84 12.33
N ALA A 384 12.67 3.53 12.67
CA ALA A 384 13.77 3.49 11.71
C ALA A 384 13.62 2.35 10.71
N LYS A 385 14.05 2.61 9.48
CA LYS A 385 14.19 1.65 8.39
C LYS A 385 15.61 1.71 7.82
N ALA A 386 16.08 0.60 7.28
CA ALA A 386 17.40 0.51 6.66
C ALA A 386 17.44 -0.59 5.60
N TRP A 387 18.34 -0.43 4.62
CA TRP A 387 18.60 -1.45 3.62
C TRP A 387 19.28 -2.68 4.23
N ASN A 388 19.02 -3.86 3.66
CA ASN A 388 19.42 -5.13 4.26
C ASN A 388 20.94 -5.32 4.37
N ASP A 389 21.71 -4.85 3.40
CA ASP A 389 23.16 -5.05 3.32
C ASP A 389 23.93 -4.19 4.34
N GLY A 390 23.29 -3.20 4.95
CA GLY A 390 23.81 -2.49 6.12
C GLY A 390 23.72 -3.25 7.45
N LEU A 391 23.06 -4.41 7.47
CA LEU A 391 22.86 -5.23 8.68
C LEU A 391 23.68 -6.52 8.62
N PHE A 392 24.82 -6.50 9.31
CA PHE A 392 25.82 -7.57 9.27
C PHE A 392 25.44 -8.79 10.12
N ARG A 393 25.91 -9.97 9.70
CA ARG A 393 25.62 -11.25 10.37
C ARG A 393 26.49 -11.47 11.61
N ASP A 394 27.78 -11.20 11.46
CA ASP A 394 28.83 -11.66 12.38
C ASP A 394 29.40 -10.50 13.24
N SER A 395 28.71 -9.37 13.28
CA SER A 395 29.05 -8.24 14.15
C SER A 395 28.75 -8.56 15.62
N LYS A 396 29.65 -8.14 16.51
CA LYS A 396 29.46 -8.11 17.97
C LYS A 396 28.38 -7.11 18.37
N VAL A 397 28.28 -5.99 17.65
CA VAL A 397 27.20 -5.01 17.81
C VAL A 397 26.01 -5.50 17.00
N VAL A 398 24.85 -5.62 17.64
CA VAL A 398 23.62 -6.08 16.99
C VAL A 398 22.79 -4.87 16.58
N ALA A 399 22.35 -4.84 15.33
CA ALA A 399 21.41 -3.82 14.85
C ALA A 399 20.09 -3.89 15.64
N ASP A 400 19.55 -2.74 16.04
CA ASP A 400 18.32 -2.64 16.83
C ASP A 400 17.18 -3.45 16.16
N LYS A 401 16.44 -4.22 16.98
CA LYS A 401 15.33 -5.06 16.52
C LYS A 401 14.08 -4.27 16.12
N ASN A 402 14.02 -2.99 16.48
CA ASN A 402 12.96 -2.08 16.05
C ASN A 402 13.18 -1.54 14.63
N ILE A 403 14.38 -1.70 14.05
CA ILE A 403 14.63 -1.33 12.67
C ILE A 403 13.91 -2.30 11.74
N GLU A 404 13.04 -1.76 10.87
CA GLU A 404 12.41 -2.53 9.80
C GLU A 404 13.34 -2.58 8.57
N ILE A 405 13.62 -3.77 8.06
CA ILE A 405 14.55 -3.96 6.95
C ILE A 405 13.83 -3.75 5.62
N GLU A 406 14.40 -2.93 4.73
CA GLU A 406 14.03 -2.88 3.32
C GLU A 406 14.96 -3.81 2.54
N TYR A 407 14.42 -4.92 2.03
CA TYR A 407 15.22 -5.93 1.33
C TYR A 407 15.16 -5.71 -0.18
N TRP A 408 16.28 -5.33 -0.78
CA TRP A 408 16.32 -4.95 -2.19
C TRP A 408 16.96 -6.00 -3.10
N THR A 409 18.26 -6.27 -2.91
CA THR A 409 18.99 -7.24 -3.71
C THR A 409 19.81 -8.19 -2.84
N GLY A 410 20.38 -9.19 -3.50
CA GLY A 410 21.39 -10.09 -2.93
C GLY A 410 22.58 -10.28 -3.87
N LYS A 411 22.82 -9.30 -4.75
CA LYS A 411 23.92 -9.29 -5.73
C LYS A 411 25.23 -8.78 -5.12
N GLU A 412 25.19 -8.19 -3.93
CA GLU A 412 26.33 -7.71 -3.17
C GLU A 412 27.25 -8.84 -2.70
N ILE A 413 28.54 -8.51 -2.50
CA ILE A 413 29.52 -9.47 -1.97
C ILE A 413 29.14 -9.81 -0.52
N GLY A 414 29.01 -11.11 -0.22
CA GLY A 414 28.61 -11.55 1.12
C GLY A 414 27.09 -11.53 1.37
N ALA A 415 26.29 -11.31 0.32
CA ALA A 415 24.84 -11.19 0.38
C ALA A 415 24.17 -12.22 1.29
N ARG A 416 23.39 -11.71 2.25
CA ARG A 416 22.66 -12.52 3.20
C ARG A 416 21.26 -12.82 2.66
N PRO A 417 20.82 -14.10 2.62
CA PRO A 417 19.49 -14.44 2.12
C PRO A 417 18.39 -13.96 3.09
N PRO A 418 17.19 -13.62 2.59
CA PRO A 418 16.09 -13.08 3.42
C PRO A 418 15.75 -13.94 4.64
N GLN A 419 15.79 -15.27 4.48
CA GLN A 419 15.45 -16.25 5.51
C GLN A 419 16.31 -16.09 6.77
N GLU A 420 17.56 -15.62 6.64
CA GLU A 420 18.42 -15.42 7.80
C GLU A 420 18.05 -14.17 8.60
N TYR A 421 17.60 -13.09 7.95
CA TYR A 421 17.06 -11.91 8.65
C TYR A 421 15.76 -12.27 9.35
N LEU A 422 14.88 -13.01 8.67
CA LEU A 422 13.62 -13.48 9.20
C LEU A 422 13.83 -14.43 10.40
N ALA A 423 14.78 -15.38 10.30
CA ALA A 423 15.13 -16.27 11.42
C ALA A 423 15.74 -15.51 12.61
N ALA A 424 16.40 -14.37 12.36
CA ALA A 424 16.91 -13.48 13.40
C ALA A 424 15.82 -12.55 13.99
N GLY A 425 14.56 -12.70 13.59
CA GLY A 425 13.40 -12.01 14.16
C GLY A 425 13.11 -10.63 13.55
N TYR A 426 13.81 -10.22 12.50
CA TYR A 426 13.55 -8.92 11.85
C TYR A 426 12.24 -8.96 11.05
N LYS A 427 11.62 -7.79 10.94
CA LYS A 427 10.54 -7.54 9.99
C LYS A 427 11.12 -6.96 8.70
N MET A 428 10.49 -7.27 7.58
CA MET A 428 11.02 -6.91 6.27
C MET A 428 9.94 -6.31 5.38
N LEU A 429 10.33 -5.30 4.62
CA LEU A 429 9.60 -4.76 3.49
C LEU A 429 10.28 -5.25 2.20
N ASN A 430 9.46 -5.66 1.23
CA ASN A 430 9.92 -6.29 0.00
C ASN A 430 10.19 -5.25 -1.08
N LEU A 431 11.45 -5.17 -1.51
CA LEU A 431 11.93 -4.34 -2.61
C LEU A 431 12.69 -5.21 -3.63
N ASN A 432 12.22 -6.44 -3.84
CA ASN A 432 12.82 -7.41 -4.75
C ASN A 432 13.22 -6.80 -6.10
N ASP A 433 14.53 -6.84 -6.38
CA ASP A 433 15.15 -6.22 -7.54
C ASP A 433 14.83 -6.87 -8.90
N GLU A 434 14.21 -8.06 -8.91
CA GLU A 434 13.80 -8.75 -10.13
C GLU A 434 12.39 -8.35 -10.58
N PHE A 435 11.50 -8.03 -9.63
CA PHE A 435 10.09 -7.74 -9.90
C PHE A 435 9.69 -6.30 -9.65
N LEU A 436 10.41 -5.57 -8.80
CA LEU A 436 9.97 -4.28 -8.28
C LEU A 436 10.93 -3.13 -8.59
N TYR A 437 12.02 -3.34 -9.31
CA TYR A 437 13.06 -2.32 -9.55
C TYR A 437 13.04 -1.75 -10.98
N TYR A 438 12.53 -0.54 -11.13
CA TYR A 438 12.57 0.22 -12.38
C TYR A 438 13.81 1.14 -12.38
N VAL A 439 14.95 0.60 -12.85
CA VAL A 439 16.24 1.31 -12.87
C VAL A 439 16.47 1.97 -14.23
N LEU A 440 16.52 3.30 -14.28
CA LEU A 440 16.63 4.04 -15.53
C LEU A 440 17.91 3.69 -16.28
N GLY A 441 17.73 3.27 -17.53
CA GLY A 441 18.79 2.85 -18.44
C GLY A 441 19.31 1.43 -18.23
N GLU A 442 18.69 0.65 -17.32
CA GLU A 442 19.01 -0.78 -17.11
C GLU A 442 20.52 -1.08 -16.91
N PRO A 443 21.26 -0.31 -16.08
CA PRO A 443 22.65 -0.65 -15.76
C PRO A 443 22.72 -1.96 -14.95
N ASN A 444 23.91 -2.53 -14.80
CA ASN A 444 24.17 -3.68 -13.90
C ASN A 444 23.26 -4.90 -14.15
N GLU A 445 22.87 -5.12 -15.41
CA GLU A 445 21.97 -6.21 -15.83
C GLU A 445 20.57 -6.15 -15.20
N PHE A 446 20.15 -4.98 -14.69
CA PHE A 446 18.75 -4.76 -14.35
C PHE A 446 17.88 -4.80 -15.61
N VAL A 447 16.65 -5.29 -15.47
CA VAL A 447 15.66 -5.30 -16.54
C VAL A 447 14.39 -4.68 -16.00
N TYR A 448 13.77 -3.79 -16.77
CA TYR A 448 12.55 -3.14 -16.35
C TYR A 448 11.48 -4.18 -15.99
N PRO A 449 10.89 -4.09 -14.79
CA PRO A 449 9.84 -4.99 -14.38
C PRO A 449 8.60 -4.71 -15.23
N THR A 450 7.90 -5.78 -15.59
CA THR A 450 6.64 -5.67 -16.32
C THR A 450 5.48 -5.96 -15.38
N GLY A 451 4.38 -5.24 -15.56
CA GLY A 451 3.15 -5.50 -14.81
C GLY A 451 2.67 -6.95 -14.97
N LYS A 452 2.85 -7.54 -16.17
CA LYS A 452 2.52 -8.94 -16.43
C LYS A 452 3.29 -9.91 -15.53
N ARG A 453 4.62 -9.76 -15.43
CA ARG A 453 5.44 -10.62 -14.57
C ARG A 453 5.03 -10.48 -13.10
N ILE A 454 4.83 -9.26 -12.63
CA ILE A 454 4.38 -9.01 -11.25
C ILE A 454 3.03 -9.68 -11.00
N TYR A 455 2.07 -9.45 -11.88
CA TYR A 455 0.70 -9.96 -11.74
C TYR A 455 0.62 -11.49 -11.74
N GLU A 456 1.35 -12.13 -12.65
CA GLU A 456 1.28 -13.57 -12.87
C GLU A 456 2.21 -14.39 -11.96
N GLN A 457 3.35 -13.83 -11.54
CA GLN A 457 4.44 -14.62 -10.94
C GLN A 457 4.83 -14.16 -9.53
N TRP A 458 4.77 -12.85 -9.25
CA TRP A 458 5.25 -12.32 -7.97
C TRP A 458 4.21 -12.49 -6.86
N THR A 459 4.68 -12.67 -5.62
CA THR A 459 3.87 -12.54 -4.41
C THR A 459 4.70 -11.86 -3.33
N PRO A 460 4.09 -11.26 -2.29
CA PRO A 460 4.85 -10.63 -1.20
C PRO A 460 5.88 -11.55 -0.53
N MET A 461 5.69 -12.88 -0.61
CA MET A 461 6.60 -13.89 -0.05
C MET A 461 7.90 -14.05 -0.85
N VAL A 462 7.98 -13.53 -2.08
CA VAL A 462 9.16 -13.59 -2.95
C VAL A 462 10.04 -12.37 -2.68
N LEU A 463 10.89 -12.46 -1.65
CA LEU A 463 11.76 -11.36 -1.19
C LEU A 463 13.04 -11.22 -2.02
N ARG A 464 13.50 -12.28 -2.68
CA ARG A 464 14.70 -12.29 -3.53
C ARG A 464 14.53 -13.30 -4.65
N GLY A 465 14.96 -12.95 -5.87
CA GLY A 465 14.79 -13.79 -7.05
C GLY A 465 13.32 -14.11 -7.30
N THR A 466 13.01 -15.36 -7.65
CA THR A 466 11.65 -15.81 -8.00
C THR A 466 10.99 -16.72 -6.97
N GLU A 467 11.74 -17.22 -5.98
CA GLU A 467 11.24 -18.25 -5.05
C GLU A 467 10.69 -17.64 -3.75
N PRO A 468 9.53 -18.09 -3.27
CA PRO A 468 8.96 -17.58 -2.03
C PRO A 468 9.71 -18.13 -0.81
N VAL A 469 9.83 -17.30 0.23
CA VAL A 469 10.23 -17.80 1.55
C VAL A 469 9.11 -18.62 2.20
N ALA A 470 9.45 -19.40 3.23
CA ALA A 470 8.48 -20.25 3.93
C ALA A 470 7.32 -19.44 4.53
N ALA A 471 6.08 -19.94 4.37
CA ALA A 471 4.85 -19.28 4.81
C ALA A 471 4.82 -18.90 6.31
N ARG A 472 5.59 -19.60 7.15
CA ARG A 472 5.75 -19.28 8.58
C ARG A 472 6.27 -17.86 8.84
N TYR A 473 6.93 -17.23 7.88
CA TYR A 473 7.46 -15.87 7.99
C TYR A 473 6.46 -14.79 7.53
N SER A 474 5.25 -15.15 7.09
CA SER A 474 4.31 -14.19 6.49
C SER A 474 4.03 -12.98 7.38
N SER A 475 3.93 -13.15 8.72
CA SER A 475 3.69 -12.04 9.66
C SER A 475 4.88 -11.09 9.83
N GLN A 476 6.09 -11.49 9.43
CA GLN A 476 7.28 -10.65 9.43
C GLN A 476 7.45 -9.89 8.12
N ILE A 477 6.70 -10.24 7.06
CA ILE A 477 6.75 -9.60 5.76
C ILE A 477 5.66 -8.53 5.69
N LEU A 478 6.06 -7.27 5.82
CA LEU A 478 5.16 -6.13 6.02
C LEU A 478 4.48 -5.67 4.73
N GLY A 479 5.00 -6.07 3.57
CA GLY A 479 4.48 -5.72 2.26
C GLY A 479 5.61 -5.43 1.29
N GLY A 480 5.49 -4.37 0.49
CA GLY A 480 6.52 -4.03 -0.49
C GLY A 480 6.34 -2.66 -1.15
N ARG A 481 7.41 -2.20 -1.81
CA ARG A 481 7.39 -0.99 -2.63
C ARG A 481 7.96 -1.26 -4.01
N PHE A 482 7.29 -0.72 -5.01
CA PHE A 482 7.84 -0.63 -6.36
C PHE A 482 8.84 0.52 -6.40
N ALA A 483 10.10 0.29 -6.78
CA ALA A 483 11.16 1.29 -6.71
C ALA A 483 11.53 1.83 -8.09
N VAL A 484 11.73 3.14 -8.17
CA VAL A 484 12.21 3.86 -9.35
C VAL A 484 13.56 4.46 -9.01
N TRP A 485 14.60 4.00 -9.70
CA TRP A 485 15.98 4.43 -9.47
C TRP A 485 16.54 5.18 -10.67
N GLY A 486 17.17 6.32 -10.42
CA GLY A 486 17.61 7.28 -11.42
C GLY A 486 19.06 7.11 -11.86
N ASP A 487 19.65 5.90 -11.82
CA ASP A 487 21.07 5.64 -12.08
C ASP A 487 21.59 6.29 -13.36
N LEU A 488 20.86 6.14 -14.48
CA LEU A 488 21.08 6.89 -15.71
C LEU A 488 19.90 7.84 -15.93
N PRO A 489 19.88 9.01 -15.25
CA PRO A 489 18.66 9.83 -15.09
C PRO A 489 18.15 10.42 -16.41
N ASN A 490 19.03 10.50 -17.43
CA ASN A 490 18.72 11.00 -18.76
C ASN A 490 18.27 9.90 -19.74
N ALA A 491 18.21 8.63 -19.33
CA ALA A 491 17.74 7.55 -20.18
C ALA A 491 16.23 7.67 -20.51
N GLN A 492 15.46 8.34 -19.64
CA GLN A 492 14.04 8.61 -19.83
C GLN A 492 13.65 10.01 -19.34
N THR A 493 12.68 10.63 -20.01
CA THR A 493 11.99 11.82 -19.49
C THR A 493 11.09 11.45 -18.30
N VAL A 494 10.71 12.43 -17.48
CA VAL A 494 9.78 12.19 -16.34
C VAL A 494 8.44 11.61 -16.81
N GLN A 495 7.99 11.96 -18.02
CA GLN A 495 6.77 11.40 -18.62
C GLN A 495 6.96 9.93 -19.01
N GLN A 496 8.08 9.57 -19.63
CA GLN A 496 8.39 8.18 -19.95
C GLN A 496 8.48 7.32 -18.69
N VAL A 497 9.01 7.86 -17.59
CA VAL A 497 8.98 7.18 -16.28
C VAL A 497 7.54 6.95 -15.83
N ALA A 498 6.71 8.00 -15.80
CA ALA A 498 5.30 7.89 -15.43
C ALA A 498 4.56 6.82 -16.26
N ASP A 499 4.80 6.79 -17.57
CA ASP A 499 4.20 5.80 -18.47
C ASP A 499 4.72 4.38 -18.23
N GLY A 500 6.03 4.24 -18.01
CA GLY A 500 6.69 2.95 -17.84
C GLY A 500 6.32 2.24 -16.53
N ILE A 501 6.15 3.00 -15.44
CA ILE A 501 5.83 2.43 -14.13
C ILE A 501 4.33 2.15 -13.92
N ARG A 502 3.46 2.70 -14.79
CA ARG A 502 2.00 2.69 -14.60
C ARG A 502 1.44 1.28 -14.36
N MET A 503 1.56 0.39 -15.34
CA MET A 503 1.04 -0.98 -15.20
C MET A 503 1.79 -1.85 -14.18
N PRO A 504 3.12 -1.76 -14.05
CA PRO A 504 3.84 -2.38 -12.93
C PRO A 504 3.32 -1.98 -11.55
N LEU A 505 3.03 -0.70 -11.33
CA LEU A 505 2.52 -0.19 -10.05
C LEU A 505 1.09 -0.68 -9.78
N VAL A 506 0.22 -0.69 -10.79
CA VAL A 506 -1.14 -1.24 -10.73
C VAL A 506 -1.12 -2.73 -10.34
N ALA A 507 -0.22 -3.52 -10.95
CA ALA A 507 -0.04 -4.92 -10.61
C ALA A 507 0.51 -5.12 -9.19
N THR A 508 1.46 -4.29 -8.76
CA THR A 508 2.03 -4.31 -7.41
C THR A 508 0.96 -4.05 -6.36
N SER A 509 0.14 -3.01 -6.56
CA SER A 509 -1.01 -2.70 -5.72
C SER A 509 -1.95 -3.90 -5.58
N GLN A 510 -2.34 -4.53 -6.69
CA GLN A 510 -3.17 -5.74 -6.68
C GLN A 510 -2.58 -6.86 -5.83
N LYS A 511 -1.28 -7.15 -5.98
CA LYS A 511 -0.62 -8.27 -5.29
C LYS A 511 -0.35 -8.01 -3.81
N LEU A 512 -0.26 -6.74 -3.40
CA LEU A 512 -0.10 -6.33 -2.00
C LEU A 512 -1.45 -6.24 -1.26
N TRP A 513 -2.53 -5.97 -1.98
CA TRP A 513 -3.89 -5.98 -1.43
C TRP A 513 -4.48 -7.39 -1.39
N ASP A 514 -4.33 -8.15 -2.47
CA ASP A 514 -4.78 -9.53 -2.59
C ASP A 514 -3.71 -10.40 -3.28
N PRO A 515 -2.93 -11.18 -2.49
CA PRO A 515 -1.83 -11.98 -3.02
C PRO A 515 -2.31 -13.28 -3.69
N ARG A 516 -3.62 -13.58 -3.67
CA ARG A 516 -4.18 -14.79 -4.29
C ARG A 516 -3.82 -14.84 -5.78
N LYS A 517 -3.96 -16.03 -6.37
CA LYS A 517 -3.85 -16.17 -7.82
C LYS A 517 -4.95 -15.29 -8.45
N PRO A 518 -4.60 -14.35 -9.34
CA PRO A 518 -5.61 -13.50 -9.95
C PRO A 518 -6.58 -14.32 -10.83
N GLU A 519 -7.85 -13.93 -10.83
CA GLU A 519 -8.90 -14.60 -11.62
C GLU A 519 -8.89 -14.14 -13.09
N LEU A 520 -8.55 -12.88 -13.34
CA LEU A 520 -8.46 -12.32 -14.68
C LEU A 520 -7.15 -12.75 -15.35
N THR A 521 -7.22 -12.92 -16.66
CA THR A 521 -6.00 -12.95 -17.49
C THR A 521 -5.33 -11.58 -17.49
N TRP A 522 -4.05 -11.51 -17.85
CA TRP A 522 -3.34 -10.23 -17.94
C TRP A 522 -4.04 -9.23 -18.86
N ASP A 523 -4.49 -9.66 -20.04
CA ASP A 523 -5.18 -8.77 -21.01
C ASP A 523 -6.48 -8.21 -20.42
N GLN A 524 -7.27 -9.06 -19.75
CA GLN A 524 -8.48 -8.61 -19.04
C GLN A 524 -8.18 -7.67 -17.88
N PHE A 525 -7.05 -7.86 -17.19
CA PHE A 525 -6.59 -6.97 -16.12
C PHE A 525 -6.15 -5.60 -16.68
N GLN A 526 -5.48 -5.57 -17.84
CA GLN A 526 -5.16 -4.32 -18.53
C GLN A 526 -6.43 -3.57 -18.97
N ASP A 527 -7.39 -4.29 -19.55
CA ASP A 527 -8.68 -3.72 -19.93
C ASP A 527 -9.43 -3.16 -18.72
N LEU A 528 -9.42 -3.88 -17.59
CA LEU A 528 -9.97 -3.40 -16.34
C LEU A 528 -9.27 -2.12 -15.87
N ALA A 529 -7.93 -2.07 -15.89
CA ALA A 529 -7.16 -0.91 -15.49
C ALA A 529 -7.47 0.33 -16.35
N ALA A 530 -7.71 0.16 -17.65
CA ALA A 530 -8.16 1.24 -18.52
C ALA A 530 -9.57 1.73 -18.14
N ARG A 531 -10.50 0.81 -17.85
CA ARG A 531 -11.88 1.14 -17.48
C ARG A 531 -12.01 1.78 -16.11
N THR A 532 -11.20 1.37 -15.12
CA THR A 532 -11.12 2.04 -13.81
C THR A 532 -10.34 3.34 -13.88
N GLY A 533 -9.63 3.59 -14.98
CA GLY A 533 -8.71 4.70 -15.17
C GLY A 533 -7.45 4.61 -14.31
N SER A 534 -7.13 3.42 -13.81
CA SER A 534 -5.84 3.12 -13.19
C SER A 534 -4.71 3.06 -14.23
N ALA A 535 -5.06 2.98 -15.53
CA ALA A 535 -4.13 3.02 -16.65
C ALA A 535 -4.14 4.34 -17.45
N GLY A 536 -4.93 5.34 -17.05
CA GLY A 536 -5.20 6.55 -17.83
C GLY A 536 -4.75 7.85 -17.20
#